data_AF-A0A242KUF4-F1
#
_entry.id   AF-A0A242KUF4-F1
#
_cell.length_a   1.000
_cell.length_b   1.000
_cell.length_c   1.000
_cell.angle_alpha   90.00
_cell.angle_beta   90.00
_cell.angle_gamma   90.00
#
_symmetry.space_group_name_H-M   'P 1'
#
loop_
_entity.id
_entity.type
_entity.pdbx_description
1 polymer ?
#
loop_
_entity_poly.entity_id
_entity_poly.type
_entity_poly.pdbx_seq_one_letter_code
_entity_poly.pdbx_strand_id
1 'polypeptide(L)'
;MTIIVILFFITGVILVVRSPKKEIIAEEETKTSEIFNIENPQQTNPASIYRGKWFSNREDKMIVELLEDGTFRATSWLTKGTYILSDENQIILTDEKLGEITFNLETRNGRTIMHTIFKKEEFLLFPTEELMDEVLQEQTVQEAAVENLVYKKWLDILVQGNWQKQSRGINYTIDFDQNSYVQNKIVGSSDTETHEEKFTIISQEVEEDNCVFVLALHGENRKEIQFKIVESELTFDLIASPGSFLWNNQFEILSSTVELTQDGTQKKEAEKIPLDSGDEDKLNTMEE
;
A
#
# COMPACT_ATOMS: atom_id res chain seq x y z
N MET A 1 -20.48 -0.33 -8.96
CA MET A 1 -19.33 -1.17 -8.56
C MET A 1 -18.11 -0.35 -8.90
N THR A 2 -17.59 0.34 -7.90
CA THR A 2 -16.56 1.36 -8.05
C THR A 2 -15.28 0.74 -7.53
N ILE A 3 -14.31 0.51 -8.42
CA ILE A 3 -12.99 -0.02 -8.06
C ILE A 3 -12.18 1.16 -7.54
N ILE A 4 -11.80 1.10 -6.26
CA ILE A 4 -10.87 2.05 -5.64
C ILE A 4 -9.47 1.55 -5.97
N VAL A 5 -8.70 2.33 -6.72
CA VAL A 5 -7.30 2.07 -7.03
C VAL A 5 -6.46 2.80 -5.99
N ILE A 6 -5.87 2.07 -5.04
CA ILE A 6 -4.92 2.62 -4.06
C ILE A 6 -3.52 2.53 -4.66
N LEU A 7 -2.95 3.68 -5.05
CA LEU A 7 -1.56 3.79 -5.51
C LEU A 7 -0.63 3.85 -4.29
N PHE A 8 0.20 2.82 -4.10
CA PHE A 8 1.31 2.89 -3.14
C PHE A 8 2.53 3.56 -3.79
N PHE A 9 2.91 4.74 -3.30
CA PHE A 9 4.21 5.36 -3.60
C PHE A 9 5.30 4.73 -2.72
N ILE A 10 6.16 3.90 -3.30
CA ILE A 10 7.41 3.49 -2.64
C ILE A 10 8.50 4.50 -3.06
N THR A 11 8.80 5.45 -2.18
CA THR A 11 9.96 6.34 -2.32
C THR A 11 11.25 5.58 -2.02
N GLY A 12 11.94 5.14 -3.06
CA GLY A 12 13.30 4.60 -2.97
C GLY A 12 14.33 5.72 -2.79
N VAL A 13 15.05 5.72 -1.66
CA VAL A 13 16.19 6.60 -1.39
C VAL A 13 17.39 6.11 -2.21
N ILE A 14 17.79 6.85 -3.25
CA ILE A 14 19.03 6.59 -4.01
C ILE A 14 20.20 7.25 -3.28
N LEU A 15 21.07 6.41 -2.70
CA LEU A 15 22.35 6.82 -2.13
C LEU A 15 23.40 6.88 -3.26
N VAL A 16 23.69 8.09 -3.75
CA VAL A 16 24.68 8.34 -4.80
C VAL A 16 26.09 8.22 -4.22
N VAL A 17 26.79 7.14 -4.57
CA VAL A 17 28.25 7.04 -4.37
C VAL A 17 28.95 7.41 -5.68
N ARG A 18 29.53 8.61 -5.72
CA ARG A 18 30.42 9.06 -6.80
C ARG A 18 31.78 8.37 -6.68
N SER A 19 32.27 7.80 -7.79
CA SER A 19 33.69 7.50 -7.99
C SER A 19 34.16 7.99 -9.38
N PRO A 20 35.44 8.35 -9.55
CA PRO A 20 35.87 9.40 -10.46
C PRO A 20 36.16 8.93 -11.90
N LYS A 21 35.98 9.89 -12.82
CA LYS A 21 36.34 9.87 -14.25
C LYS A 21 37.81 9.48 -14.46
N LYS A 22 38.06 8.48 -15.32
CA LYS A 22 39.37 8.27 -15.98
C LYS A 22 39.30 8.88 -17.38
N GLU A 23 40.12 9.90 -17.63
CA GLU A 23 40.50 10.32 -18.98
C GLU A 23 41.54 9.34 -19.54
N ILE A 24 41.36 8.88 -20.78
CA ILE A 24 42.44 8.31 -21.59
C ILE A 24 42.41 9.00 -22.95
N ILE A 25 43.58 9.52 -23.32
CA ILE A 25 43.94 10.32 -24.48
C ILE A 25 44.01 9.42 -25.73
N ALA A 26 43.61 9.99 -26.88
CA ALA A 26 43.70 9.39 -28.21
C ALA A 26 45.14 9.38 -28.75
N GLU A 27 45.54 8.30 -29.43
CA GLU A 27 46.60 8.31 -30.44
C GLU A 27 46.21 7.37 -31.60
N GLU A 28 46.18 7.93 -32.81
CA GLU A 28 46.02 7.24 -34.09
C GLU A 28 47.38 6.70 -34.56
N GLU A 29 47.43 5.49 -35.13
CA GLU A 29 48.27 5.20 -36.31
C GLU A 29 47.61 4.11 -37.20
N THR A 30 47.56 4.42 -38.50
CA THR A 30 47.02 3.66 -39.63
C THR A 30 47.97 2.58 -40.20
N LYS A 31 47.42 1.42 -40.65
CA LYS A 31 47.48 0.94 -42.07
C LYS A 31 46.88 -0.48 -42.28
N THR A 32 45.79 -0.48 -43.06
CA THR A 32 45.37 -1.35 -44.17
C THR A 32 45.41 -2.89 -44.13
N SER A 33 44.22 -3.43 -44.41
CA SER A 33 43.84 -4.65 -45.15
C SER A 33 44.03 -6.02 -44.51
N GLU A 34 42.91 -6.59 -44.04
CA GLU A 34 42.45 -7.93 -44.43
C GLU A 34 40.92 -7.99 -44.31
N ILE A 35 40.25 -8.25 -45.43
CA ILE A 35 38.81 -8.56 -45.47
C ILE A 35 38.68 -9.99 -44.92
N PHE A 36 38.39 -10.11 -43.62
CA PHE A 36 37.89 -11.34 -43.06
C PHE A 36 36.37 -11.29 -43.05
N ASN A 37 35.80 -11.87 -44.11
CA ASN A 37 34.41 -12.26 -44.14
C ASN A 37 34.27 -13.45 -43.18
N ILE A 38 34.07 -13.16 -41.88
CA ILE A 38 33.69 -14.17 -40.91
C ILE A 38 32.16 -14.13 -40.90
N GLU A 39 31.55 -15.15 -41.52
CA GLU A 39 30.20 -15.55 -41.16
C GLU A 39 30.16 -15.71 -39.64
N ASN A 40 29.52 -14.74 -38.97
CA ASN A 40 29.53 -14.65 -37.53
C ASN A 40 28.81 -15.89 -36.96
N PRO A 41 29.44 -16.71 -36.11
CA PRO A 41 28.74 -17.79 -35.41
C PRO A 41 27.59 -17.15 -34.62
N GLN A 42 26.39 -17.73 -34.73
CA GLN A 42 25.13 -17.27 -34.13
C GLN A 42 25.38 -16.48 -32.84
N GLN A 43 25.29 -15.15 -32.94
CA GLN A 43 25.38 -14.25 -31.81
C GLN A 43 24.10 -14.46 -30.98
N THR A 44 24.17 -15.34 -29.98
CA THR A 44 23.04 -15.63 -29.12
C THR A 44 22.65 -14.35 -28.38
N ASN A 45 21.40 -13.91 -28.53
CA ASN A 45 20.89 -12.75 -27.81
C ASN A 45 21.02 -13.04 -26.31
N PRO A 46 21.75 -12.24 -25.50
CA PRO A 46 21.89 -12.48 -24.07
C PRO A 46 20.54 -12.47 -23.33
N ALA A 47 19.53 -11.79 -23.87
CA ALA A 47 18.17 -11.80 -23.35
C ALA A 47 17.43 -13.14 -23.56
N SER A 48 17.96 -14.06 -24.39
CA SER A 48 17.35 -15.38 -24.67
C SER A 48 17.21 -16.28 -23.42
N ILE A 49 17.87 -15.94 -22.30
CA ILE A 49 17.64 -16.58 -21.00
C ILE A 49 16.20 -16.36 -20.49
N TYR A 50 15.54 -15.28 -20.90
CA TYR A 50 14.16 -14.94 -20.57
C TYR A 50 13.16 -15.40 -21.65
N ARG A 51 13.61 -16.21 -22.63
CA ARG A 51 12.71 -16.76 -23.65
C ARG A 51 11.58 -17.58 -23.02
N GLY A 52 10.43 -17.59 -23.68
CA GLY A 52 9.25 -18.30 -23.22
C GLY A 52 8.02 -17.40 -23.21
N LYS A 53 6.92 -17.95 -22.66
CA LYS A 53 5.65 -17.24 -22.52
C LYS A 53 5.61 -16.51 -21.19
N TRP A 54 5.13 -15.29 -21.24
CA TRP A 54 4.94 -14.42 -20.10
C TRP A 54 3.48 -13.96 -20.07
N PHE A 55 2.83 -14.16 -18.94
CA PHE A 55 1.40 -13.96 -18.72
C PHE A 55 1.18 -12.62 -18.03
N SER A 56 0.25 -11.81 -18.52
CA SER A 56 0.00 -10.47 -17.98
C SER A 56 -1.14 -10.45 -16.97
N ASN A 57 -1.01 -9.59 -15.95
CA ASN A 57 -2.11 -9.24 -15.02
C ASN A 57 -3.23 -8.40 -15.66
N ARG A 58 -3.16 -8.08 -16.95
CA ARG A 58 -4.20 -7.33 -17.67
C ARG A 58 -5.49 -8.13 -17.80
N GLU A 59 -6.63 -7.43 -17.81
CA GLU A 59 -7.96 -8.02 -18.00
C GLU A 59 -8.09 -8.81 -19.32
N ASP A 60 -7.38 -8.37 -20.37
CA ASP A 60 -7.36 -9.04 -21.68
C ASP A 60 -6.48 -10.30 -21.72
N LYS A 61 -5.87 -10.68 -20.59
CA LYS A 61 -4.99 -11.86 -20.43
C LYS A 61 -3.90 -11.91 -21.49
N MET A 62 -3.29 -10.75 -21.77
CA MET A 62 -2.19 -10.64 -22.72
C MET A 62 -1.09 -11.66 -22.40
N ILE A 63 -0.60 -12.35 -23.44
CA ILE A 63 0.58 -13.22 -23.35
C ILE A 63 1.64 -12.63 -24.27
N VAL A 64 2.86 -12.49 -23.74
CA VAL A 64 4.06 -12.11 -24.50
C VAL A 64 4.94 -13.35 -24.64
N GLU A 65 5.29 -13.73 -25.86
CA GLU A 65 6.22 -14.82 -26.12
C GLU A 65 7.54 -14.26 -26.63
N LEU A 66 8.59 -14.41 -25.83
CA LEU A 66 9.97 -14.06 -26.15
C LEU A 66 10.64 -15.24 -26.84
N LEU A 67 11.14 -15.03 -28.06
CA LEU A 67 11.73 -16.05 -28.92
C LEU A 67 13.26 -16.02 -28.85
N GLU A 68 13.91 -17.15 -29.06
CA GLU A 68 15.37 -17.30 -28.93
C GLU A 68 16.18 -16.38 -29.86
N ASP A 69 15.60 -15.99 -30.99
CA ASP A 69 16.21 -15.09 -31.98
C ASP A 69 16.20 -13.61 -31.58
N GLY A 70 15.66 -13.27 -30.39
CA GLY A 70 15.56 -11.90 -29.92
C GLY A 70 14.34 -11.14 -30.41
N THR A 71 13.37 -11.84 -31.00
CA THR A 71 12.06 -11.27 -31.34
C THR A 71 10.99 -11.66 -30.32
N PHE A 72 9.91 -10.89 -30.27
CA PHE A 72 8.75 -11.24 -29.46
C PHE A 72 7.45 -11.11 -30.27
N ARG A 73 6.41 -11.79 -29.78
CA ARG A 73 5.03 -11.60 -30.21
C ARG A 73 4.11 -11.54 -29.00
N ALA A 74 3.05 -10.76 -29.11
CA ALA A 74 2.05 -10.59 -28.05
C ALA A 74 0.62 -10.74 -28.58
N THR A 75 -0.31 -11.10 -27.70
CA THR A 75 -1.72 -11.33 -28.08
C THR A 75 -2.58 -10.07 -28.07
N SER A 76 -2.20 -9.03 -27.33
CA SER A 76 -2.93 -7.75 -27.18
C SER A 76 -1.97 -6.65 -26.70
N TRP A 77 -2.40 -5.38 -26.73
CA TRP A 77 -1.64 -4.16 -26.39
C TRP A 77 -0.31 -3.98 -27.12
N LEU A 78 0.65 -4.84 -26.83
CA LEU A 78 1.83 -5.11 -27.65
C LEU A 78 1.45 -5.92 -28.89
N THR A 79 2.31 -5.88 -29.90
CA THR A 79 2.13 -6.61 -31.15
C THR A 79 3.27 -7.58 -31.39
N LYS A 80 4.37 -7.13 -31.97
CA LYS A 80 5.59 -7.89 -32.19
C LYS A 80 6.74 -6.92 -32.33
N GLY A 81 7.95 -7.44 -32.19
CA GLY A 81 9.14 -6.62 -32.30
C GLY A 81 10.38 -7.34 -31.82
N THR A 82 11.34 -6.58 -31.33
CA THR A 82 12.60 -7.11 -30.80
C THR A 82 12.70 -6.87 -29.31
N TYR A 83 13.50 -7.68 -28.62
CA TYR A 83 13.78 -7.48 -27.21
C TYR A 83 15.26 -7.63 -26.89
N ILE A 84 15.72 -6.80 -25.96
CA ILE A 84 17.10 -6.78 -25.49
C ILE A 84 17.15 -6.73 -23.97
N LEU A 85 18.24 -7.27 -23.41
CA LEU A 85 18.58 -7.11 -22.01
C LEU A 85 19.49 -5.89 -21.89
N SER A 86 19.08 -4.92 -21.08
CA SER A 86 19.90 -3.77 -20.70
C SER A 86 20.78 -4.12 -19.50
N ASP A 87 21.91 -3.42 -19.36
CA ASP A 87 22.90 -3.62 -18.29
C ASP A 87 22.32 -3.33 -16.89
N GLU A 88 21.16 -2.65 -16.79
CA GLU A 88 20.50 -2.26 -15.54
C GLU A 88 19.41 -3.26 -15.06
N ASN A 89 19.54 -4.55 -15.40
CA ASN A 89 18.55 -5.58 -15.02
C ASN A 89 17.13 -5.27 -15.56
N GLN A 90 17.08 -4.82 -16.80
CA GLN A 90 15.86 -4.42 -17.50
C GLN A 90 15.73 -5.14 -18.83
N ILE A 91 14.51 -5.47 -19.22
CA ILE A 91 14.20 -5.91 -20.58
C ILE A 91 13.52 -4.75 -21.31
N ILE A 92 14.06 -4.40 -22.47
CA ILE A 92 13.48 -3.39 -23.35
C ILE A 92 12.79 -4.13 -24.50
N LEU A 93 11.48 -3.94 -24.63
CA LEU A 93 10.69 -4.42 -25.77
C LEU A 93 10.51 -3.26 -26.75
N THR A 94 11.04 -3.40 -27.97
CA THR A 94 10.83 -2.46 -29.06
C THR A 94 9.66 -2.96 -29.92
N ASP A 95 8.45 -2.50 -29.61
CA ASP A 95 7.24 -2.86 -30.36
C ASP A 95 7.14 -2.07 -31.68
N GLU A 96 6.71 -2.73 -32.76
CA GLU A 96 6.59 -2.11 -34.08
C GLU A 96 5.63 -0.91 -34.12
N LYS A 97 4.63 -0.83 -33.23
CA LYS A 97 3.64 0.25 -33.21
C LYS A 97 3.80 1.21 -32.05
N LEU A 98 4.17 0.69 -30.87
CA LEU A 98 4.25 1.47 -29.63
C LEU A 98 5.64 2.01 -29.34
N GLY A 99 6.68 1.54 -30.04
CA GLY A 99 8.06 1.90 -29.76
C GLY A 99 8.61 1.14 -28.55
N GLU A 100 9.59 1.74 -27.87
CA GLU A 100 10.28 1.10 -26.75
C GLU A 100 9.46 1.15 -25.45
N ILE A 101 9.36 -0.01 -24.80
CA ILE A 101 8.79 -0.17 -23.46
C ILE A 101 9.81 -0.89 -22.59
N THR A 102 10.20 -0.25 -21.50
CA THR A 102 11.16 -0.78 -20.53
C THR A 102 10.43 -1.50 -19.41
N PHE A 103 10.83 -2.74 -19.17
CA PHE A 103 10.41 -3.52 -18.02
C PHE A 103 11.58 -3.73 -17.06
N ASN A 104 11.37 -3.45 -15.78
CA ASN A 104 12.29 -3.83 -14.71
C ASN A 104 12.11 -5.31 -14.38
N LEU A 105 13.21 -6.02 -14.16
CA LEU A 105 13.17 -7.39 -13.67
C LEU A 105 13.15 -7.39 -12.15
N GLU A 106 12.06 -7.91 -11.58
CA GLU A 106 11.88 -8.05 -10.14
C GLU A 106 11.86 -9.53 -9.75
N THR A 107 12.19 -9.85 -8.50
CA THR A 107 12.08 -11.20 -7.97
C THR A 107 10.89 -11.27 -7.01
N ARG A 108 9.91 -12.12 -7.30
CA ARG A 108 8.78 -12.44 -6.41
C ARG A 108 8.65 -13.96 -6.25
N ASN A 109 8.50 -14.41 -5.02
CA ASN A 109 8.46 -15.84 -4.62
C ASN A 109 9.59 -16.66 -5.26
N GLY A 110 10.80 -16.08 -5.29
CA GLY A 110 12.01 -16.69 -5.84
C GLY A 110 12.06 -16.79 -7.37
N ARG A 111 11.11 -16.17 -8.08
CA ARG A 111 11.02 -16.17 -9.55
C ARG A 111 11.06 -14.75 -10.09
N THR A 112 11.64 -14.59 -11.28
CA THR A 112 11.70 -13.29 -11.95
C THR A 112 10.35 -12.95 -12.59
N ILE A 113 9.88 -11.73 -12.36
CA ILE A 113 8.75 -11.11 -13.05
C ILE A 113 9.22 -9.85 -13.78
N MET A 114 8.48 -9.42 -14.79
CA MET A 114 8.73 -8.15 -15.46
C MET A 114 7.70 -7.12 -15.01
N HIS A 115 8.14 -5.93 -14.62
CA HIS A 115 7.28 -4.86 -14.13
C HIS A 115 7.53 -3.57 -14.91
N THR A 116 6.46 -2.93 -15.38
CA THR A 116 6.51 -1.57 -15.94
C THR A 116 5.30 -0.75 -15.52
N ILE A 117 5.46 0.57 -15.49
CA ILE A 117 4.36 1.52 -15.35
C ILE A 117 4.23 2.25 -16.69
N PHE A 118 3.11 2.07 -17.37
CA PHE A 118 2.83 2.72 -18.64
C PHE A 118 1.53 3.51 -18.54
N LYS A 119 1.59 4.81 -18.84
CA LYS A 119 0.44 5.75 -18.72
C LYS A 119 -0.27 5.71 -17.35
N LYS A 120 0.50 5.53 -16.26
CA LYS A 120 0.03 5.41 -14.86
C LYS A 120 -0.69 4.09 -14.52
N GLU A 121 -0.66 3.11 -15.40
CA GLU A 121 -1.13 1.75 -15.12
C GLU A 121 0.07 0.82 -14.89
N GLU A 122 -0.05 -0.06 -13.89
CA GLU A 122 0.95 -1.09 -13.57
C GLU A 122 0.73 -2.32 -14.45
N PHE A 123 1.79 -2.77 -15.11
CA PHE A 123 1.80 -3.99 -15.91
C PHE A 123 2.85 -4.95 -15.40
N LEU A 124 2.39 -6.15 -15.05
CA LEU A 124 3.21 -7.25 -14.61
C LEU A 124 3.16 -8.37 -15.64
N LEU A 125 4.31 -8.97 -15.93
CA LEU A 125 4.42 -10.18 -16.73
C LEU A 125 5.07 -11.30 -15.92
N PHE A 126 4.39 -12.44 -15.85
CA PHE A 126 4.79 -13.59 -15.04
C PHE A 126 5.25 -14.74 -15.95
N PRO A 127 6.29 -15.51 -15.58
CA PRO A 127 6.76 -16.64 -16.36
C PRO A 127 5.78 -17.83 -16.38
N THR A 128 4.81 -17.87 -15.45
CA THR A 128 3.76 -18.91 -15.38
C THR A 128 2.44 -18.30 -14.89
N GLU A 129 1.32 -18.90 -15.31
CA GLU A 129 -0.02 -18.54 -14.78
C GLU A 129 -0.12 -18.85 -13.27
N GLU A 130 0.47 -19.95 -12.81
CA GLU A 130 0.47 -20.31 -11.38
C GLU A 130 1.09 -19.23 -10.49
N LEU A 131 2.23 -18.65 -10.89
CA LEU A 131 2.86 -17.57 -10.13
C LEU A 131 2.02 -16.29 -10.19
N MET A 132 1.40 -16.00 -11.34
CA MET A 132 0.49 -14.88 -11.46
C MET A 132 -0.67 -15.03 -10.48
N ASP A 133 -1.34 -16.19 -10.46
CA ASP A 133 -2.46 -16.46 -9.57
C ASP A 133 -2.03 -16.37 -8.09
N GLU A 134 -0.87 -16.93 -7.72
CA GLU A 134 -0.30 -16.85 -6.36
C GLU A 134 -0.07 -15.39 -5.92
N VAL A 135 0.62 -14.60 -6.74
CA VAL A 135 0.96 -13.19 -6.41
C VAL A 135 -0.29 -12.32 -6.36
N LEU A 136 -1.23 -12.49 -7.30
CA LEU A 136 -2.48 -11.72 -7.32
C LEU A 136 -3.39 -12.11 -6.15
N GLN A 137 -3.41 -13.38 -5.75
CA GLN A 137 -4.15 -13.83 -4.58
C GLN A 137 -3.54 -13.29 -3.29
N GLU A 138 -2.21 -13.31 -3.14
CA GLU A 138 -1.53 -12.67 -2.01
C GLU A 138 -1.85 -11.18 -1.90
N GLN A 139 -1.83 -10.45 -3.02
CA GLN A 139 -2.23 -9.04 -3.07
C GLN A 139 -3.68 -8.86 -2.60
N THR A 140 -4.61 -9.66 -3.11
CA THR A 140 -6.02 -9.60 -2.70
C THR A 140 -6.20 -9.84 -1.20
N VAL A 141 -5.46 -10.81 -0.62
CA VAL A 141 -5.51 -11.09 0.82
C VAL A 141 -4.92 -9.95 1.63
N GLN A 142 -3.82 -9.35 1.17
CA GLN A 142 -3.22 -8.19 1.83
C GLN A 142 -4.12 -6.96 1.75
N GLU A 143 -4.74 -6.69 0.59
CA GLU A 143 -5.72 -5.61 0.41
C GLU A 143 -6.92 -5.81 1.34
N ALA A 144 -7.49 -7.02 1.40
CA ALA A 144 -8.58 -7.33 2.33
C ALA A 144 -8.16 -7.17 3.81
N ALA A 145 -6.91 -7.50 4.16
CA ALA A 145 -6.39 -7.28 5.50
C ALA A 145 -6.24 -5.78 5.80
N VAL A 146 -5.73 -4.99 4.85
CA VAL A 146 -5.63 -3.53 4.96
C VAL A 146 -7.01 -2.88 5.06
N GLU A 147 -7.98 -3.27 4.23
CA GLU A 147 -9.35 -2.77 4.31
C GLU A 147 -9.98 -3.07 5.68
N ASN A 148 -9.78 -4.27 6.23
CA ASN A 148 -10.26 -4.61 7.57
C ASN A 148 -9.57 -3.76 8.66
N LEU A 149 -8.27 -3.50 8.55
CA LEU A 149 -7.53 -2.65 9.48
C LEU A 149 -8.00 -1.19 9.42
N VAL A 150 -8.24 -0.69 8.21
CA VAL A 150 -8.74 0.66 7.96
C VAL A 150 -10.17 0.81 8.49
N TYR A 151 -11.03 -0.19 8.26
CA TYR A 151 -12.38 -0.23 8.83
C TYR A 151 -12.32 -0.16 10.36
N LYS A 152 -11.44 -0.97 10.96
CA LYS A 152 -11.24 -1.06 12.40
C LYS A 152 -10.67 0.20 13.03
N LYS A 153 -9.71 0.87 12.39
CA LYS A 153 -9.16 2.17 12.83
C LYS A 153 -10.28 3.15 13.15
N TRP A 154 -11.21 3.33 12.21
CA TRP A 154 -12.29 4.31 12.37
C TRP A 154 -13.33 3.89 13.42
N LEU A 155 -13.55 2.59 13.61
CA LEU A 155 -14.35 2.10 14.74
C LEU A 155 -13.67 2.34 16.08
N ASP A 156 -12.36 2.14 16.18
CA ASP A 156 -11.59 2.44 17.39
C ASP A 156 -11.69 3.93 17.74
N ILE A 157 -11.52 4.81 16.73
CA ILE A 157 -11.69 6.25 16.90
C ILE A 157 -13.12 6.59 17.38
N LEU A 158 -14.15 5.98 16.77
CA LEU A 158 -15.54 6.23 17.13
C LEU A 158 -15.83 5.85 18.59
N VAL A 159 -15.48 4.62 18.99
CA VAL A 159 -15.89 4.00 20.27
C VAL A 159 -14.98 4.38 21.44
N GLN A 160 -13.69 4.61 21.21
CA GLN A 160 -12.78 5.09 22.26
C GLN A 160 -12.88 6.61 22.45
N GLY A 161 -13.64 7.29 21.59
CA GLY A 161 -13.75 8.72 21.60
C GLY A 161 -14.61 9.25 22.73
N ASN A 162 -14.02 9.94 23.70
CA ASN A 162 -14.74 10.87 24.56
C ASN A 162 -14.96 12.17 23.78
N TRP A 163 -15.93 12.19 22.87
CA TRP A 163 -16.13 13.31 21.95
C TRP A 163 -16.71 14.52 22.68
N GLN A 164 -16.16 15.72 22.46
CA GLN A 164 -16.55 16.91 23.21
C GLN A 164 -16.82 18.12 22.31
N LYS A 165 -17.67 19.03 22.79
CA LYS A 165 -17.85 20.34 22.18
C LYS A 165 -18.20 21.37 23.24
N GLN A 166 -17.42 22.44 23.32
CA GLN A 166 -17.77 23.60 24.13
C GLN A 166 -18.45 24.67 23.27
N SER A 167 -19.61 25.16 23.69
CA SER A 167 -20.29 26.28 23.04
C SER A 167 -21.09 27.10 24.05
N ARG A 168 -20.85 28.42 24.06
CA ARG A 168 -21.57 29.39 24.90
C ARG A 168 -21.59 29.02 26.40
N GLY A 169 -20.49 28.46 26.91
CA GLY A 169 -20.37 28.04 28.31
C GLY A 169 -21.06 26.72 28.67
N ILE A 170 -21.60 26.00 27.68
CA ILE A 170 -22.16 24.66 27.83
C ILE A 170 -21.16 23.67 27.23
N ASN A 171 -20.91 22.57 27.94
CA ASN A 171 -20.12 21.45 27.41
C ASN A 171 -21.06 20.34 26.94
N TYR A 172 -20.85 19.85 25.72
CA TYR A 172 -21.57 18.72 25.16
C TYR A 172 -20.60 17.56 25.01
N THR A 173 -20.98 16.36 25.45
CA THR A 173 -20.23 15.14 25.16
C THR A 173 -21.10 14.15 24.40
N ILE A 174 -20.47 13.33 23.58
CA ILE A 174 -21.08 12.13 23.03
C ILE A 174 -20.09 10.98 23.13
N ASP A 175 -20.53 9.88 23.69
CA ASP A 175 -19.72 8.69 23.92
C ASP A 175 -20.40 7.53 23.20
N PHE A 176 -19.69 6.91 22.27
CA PHE A 176 -20.20 5.77 21.50
C PHE A 176 -19.73 4.46 22.13
N ASP A 177 -20.65 3.50 22.21
CA ASP A 177 -20.36 2.09 22.39
C ASP A 177 -20.73 1.35 21.08
N GLN A 178 -20.52 0.04 21.03
CA GLN A 178 -20.75 -0.80 19.85
C GLN A 178 -22.19 -0.75 19.31
N ASN A 179 -23.18 -0.44 20.15
CA ASN A 179 -24.59 -0.49 19.79
C ASN A 179 -25.44 0.63 20.41
N SER A 180 -24.80 1.61 21.03
CA SER A 180 -25.49 2.73 21.67
C SER A 180 -24.57 3.94 21.76
N TYR A 181 -25.14 5.11 21.92
CA TYR A 181 -24.39 6.28 22.35
C TYR A 181 -25.07 6.94 23.53
N VAL A 182 -24.28 7.67 24.31
CA VAL A 182 -24.75 8.54 25.39
C VAL A 182 -24.33 9.97 25.06
N GLN A 183 -25.30 10.88 25.01
CA GLN A 183 -25.06 12.31 24.92
C GLN A 183 -25.23 12.94 26.31
N ASN A 184 -24.35 13.87 26.65
CA ASN A 184 -24.49 14.71 27.83
C ASN A 184 -24.46 16.19 27.45
N LYS A 185 -25.32 16.98 28.07
CA LYS A 185 -25.28 18.44 28.07
C LYS A 185 -25.01 18.91 29.49
N ILE A 186 -23.87 19.54 29.70
CA ILE A 186 -23.36 19.94 31.00
C ILE A 186 -23.34 21.47 31.08
N VAL A 187 -24.14 22.02 31.99
CA VAL A 187 -24.23 23.46 32.25
C VAL A 187 -23.58 23.74 33.61
N GLY A 188 -22.44 24.43 33.60
CA GLY A 188 -21.66 24.68 34.82
C GLY A 188 -21.08 23.39 35.41
N SER A 189 -21.09 23.26 36.74
CA SER A 189 -20.40 22.19 37.47
C SER A 189 -21.30 21.05 37.97
N SER A 190 -22.62 21.12 37.74
CA SER A 190 -23.57 20.19 38.37
C SER A 190 -24.80 19.82 37.55
N ASP A 191 -25.22 20.66 36.59
CA ASP A 191 -26.45 20.41 35.84
C ASP A 191 -26.13 19.62 34.57
N THR A 192 -26.41 18.31 34.61
CA THR A 192 -26.20 17.39 33.48
C THR A 192 -27.54 16.84 32.99
N GLU A 193 -27.86 17.09 31.73
CA GLU A 193 -28.92 16.37 31.01
C GLU A 193 -28.28 15.22 30.22
N THR A 194 -28.81 14.01 30.33
CA THR A 194 -28.29 12.80 29.65
C THR A 194 -29.35 12.20 28.73
N HIS A 195 -28.93 11.79 27.54
CA HIS A 195 -29.77 11.11 26.57
C HIS A 195 -29.03 9.92 25.97
N GLU A 196 -29.63 8.74 26.05
CA GLU A 196 -29.09 7.49 25.52
C GLU A 196 -29.96 7.00 24.35
N GLU A 197 -29.32 6.50 23.29
CA GLU A 197 -30.00 5.93 22.13
C GLU A 197 -29.26 4.68 21.67
N LYS A 198 -30.02 3.66 21.24
CA LYS A 198 -29.47 2.43 20.66
C LYS A 198 -29.44 2.52 19.15
N PHE A 199 -28.42 1.94 18.54
CA PHE A 199 -28.25 1.97 17.09
C PHE A 199 -27.65 0.68 16.51
N THR A 200 -27.66 0.61 15.19
CA THR A 200 -26.85 -0.32 14.41
C THR A 200 -26.09 0.44 13.33
N ILE A 201 -24.80 0.15 13.16
CA ILE A 201 -23.99 0.68 12.05
C ILE A 201 -24.46 -0.02 10.77
N ILE A 202 -24.97 0.75 9.82
CA ILE A 202 -25.46 0.25 8.53
C ILE A 202 -24.33 0.27 7.50
N SER A 203 -23.53 1.33 7.50
CA SER A 203 -22.40 1.47 6.60
C SER A 203 -21.28 2.31 7.21
N GLN A 204 -20.09 2.07 6.67
CA GLN A 204 -18.88 2.81 6.92
C GLN A 204 -18.18 3.01 5.57
N GLU A 205 -18.03 4.25 5.13
CA GLU A 205 -17.36 4.59 3.88
C GLU A 205 -16.06 5.31 4.21
N VAL A 206 -14.93 4.70 3.84
CA VAL A 206 -13.60 5.21 4.22
C VAL A 206 -12.92 5.90 3.04
N GLU A 207 -12.38 7.09 3.30
CA GLU A 207 -11.46 7.83 2.45
C GLU A 207 -10.10 7.99 3.16
N GLU A 208 -9.11 8.59 2.49
CA GLU A 208 -7.73 8.69 2.98
C GLU A 208 -7.62 9.35 4.37
N ASP A 209 -8.36 10.44 4.60
CA ASP A 209 -8.30 11.26 5.81
C ASP A 209 -9.65 11.30 6.57
N ASN A 210 -10.63 10.51 6.15
CA ASN A 210 -11.96 10.57 6.73
C ASN A 210 -12.78 9.30 6.60
N CYS A 211 -13.86 9.23 7.38
CA CYS A 211 -14.80 8.12 7.36
C CYS A 211 -16.23 8.61 7.59
N VAL A 212 -17.16 8.13 6.77
CA VAL A 212 -18.59 8.42 6.89
C VAL A 212 -19.29 7.22 7.51
N PHE A 213 -20.02 7.46 8.61
CA PHE A 213 -20.85 6.48 9.28
C PHE A 213 -22.32 6.74 9.01
N VAL A 214 -23.08 5.66 8.81
CA VAL A 214 -24.55 5.68 8.79
C VAL A 214 -25.07 4.76 9.90
N LEU A 215 -25.85 5.30 10.82
CA LEU A 215 -26.45 4.57 11.93
C LEU A 215 -27.97 4.49 11.77
N ALA A 216 -28.56 3.32 12.02
CA ALA A 216 -30.00 3.15 12.21
C ALA A 216 -30.34 3.21 13.70
N LEU A 217 -31.13 4.20 14.12
CA LEU A 217 -31.59 4.34 15.50
C LEU A 217 -32.77 3.40 15.81
N HIS A 218 -32.79 2.83 17.01
CA HIS A 218 -33.78 1.84 17.44
C HIS A 218 -34.98 2.43 18.18
N GLY A 219 -34.95 3.73 18.54
CA GLY A 219 -36.01 4.41 19.26
C GLY A 219 -37.37 4.48 18.53
N GLU A 220 -38.33 5.13 19.19
CA GLU A 220 -39.73 5.17 18.74
C GLU A 220 -39.91 5.73 17.32
N ASN A 221 -39.00 6.62 16.89
CA ASN A 221 -38.93 7.15 15.55
C ASN A 221 -37.65 6.64 14.86
N ARG A 222 -37.67 5.38 14.42
CA ARG A 222 -36.58 4.76 13.64
C ARG A 222 -36.13 5.72 12.53
N LYS A 223 -34.92 6.24 12.70
CA LYS A 223 -34.32 7.27 11.85
C LYS A 223 -32.89 6.85 11.55
N GLU A 224 -32.45 7.14 10.33
CA GLU A 224 -31.05 7.02 9.97
C GLU A 224 -30.34 8.34 10.24
N ILE A 225 -29.16 8.26 10.84
CA ILE A 225 -28.29 9.41 11.05
C ILE A 225 -26.97 9.16 10.35
N GLN A 226 -26.49 10.19 9.66
CA GLN A 226 -25.21 10.17 8.96
C GLN A 226 -24.30 11.24 9.57
N PHE A 227 -23.04 10.87 9.77
CA PHE A 227 -21.99 11.78 10.19
C PHE A 227 -20.64 11.35 9.60
N LYS A 228 -19.71 12.29 9.57
CA LYS A 228 -18.34 12.13 9.07
C LYS A 228 -17.36 12.33 10.21
N ILE A 229 -16.35 11.48 10.33
CA ILE A 229 -15.16 11.74 11.14
C ILE A 229 -14.05 12.16 10.20
N VAL A 230 -13.39 13.28 10.48
CA VAL A 230 -12.23 13.78 9.74
C VAL A 230 -11.01 13.72 10.63
N GLU A 231 -9.91 13.18 10.13
CA GLU A 231 -8.61 13.20 10.80
C GLU A 231 -7.85 14.48 10.44
N SER A 232 -7.47 15.23 11.47
CA SER A 232 -6.58 16.39 11.40
C SER A 232 -5.27 16.06 12.14
N GLU A 233 -4.26 16.93 12.04
CA GLU A 233 -2.94 16.70 12.67
C GLU A 233 -3.03 16.44 14.19
N LEU A 234 -3.97 17.09 14.88
CA LEU A 234 -4.08 17.06 16.35
C LEU A 234 -5.43 16.53 16.86
N THR A 235 -6.44 16.43 16.00
CA THR A 235 -7.81 16.10 16.39
C THR A 235 -8.47 15.14 15.40
N PHE A 236 -9.46 14.41 15.89
CA PHE A 236 -10.52 13.85 15.06
C PHE A 236 -11.78 14.69 15.25
N ASP A 237 -12.40 15.10 14.15
CA ASP A 237 -13.59 15.94 14.14
C ASP A 237 -14.79 15.15 13.65
N LEU A 238 -15.78 14.94 14.51
CA LEU A 238 -17.07 14.37 14.16
C LEU A 238 -18.01 15.49 13.70
N ILE A 239 -18.54 15.36 12.48
CA ILE A 239 -19.36 16.36 11.81
C ILE A 239 -20.63 15.69 11.29
N ALA A 240 -21.78 16.09 11.82
CA ALA A 240 -23.09 15.59 11.43
C ALA A 240 -24.00 16.71 10.91
N SER A 241 -25.05 16.33 10.20
CA SER A 241 -26.10 17.27 9.83
C SER A 241 -26.88 17.74 11.06
N PRO A 242 -27.42 18.99 11.08
CA PRO A 242 -28.28 19.45 12.16
C PRO A 242 -29.46 18.49 12.40
N GLY A 243 -29.66 18.11 13.67
CA GLY A 243 -30.70 17.15 14.06
C GLY A 243 -30.33 15.68 13.89
N SER A 244 -29.10 15.33 13.53
CA SER A 244 -28.57 13.96 13.67
C SER A 244 -28.43 13.57 15.15
N PHE A 245 -27.98 14.51 15.98
CA PHE A 245 -27.83 14.37 17.42
C PHE A 245 -28.68 15.43 18.13
N LEU A 246 -28.94 15.24 19.43
CA LEU A 246 -30.01 15.97 20.14
C LEU A 246 -29.63 17.44 20.39
N TRP A 247 -28.41 17.71 20.84
CA TRP A 247 -28.00 19.05 21.26
C TRP A 247 -26.91 19.70 20.42
N ASN A 248 -26.00 18.90 19.86
CA ASN A 248 -24.89 19.41 19.05
C ASN A 248 -24.61 18.44 17.91
N ASN A 249 -24.17 18.94 16.76
CA ASN A 249 -23.89 18.15 15.58
C ASN A 249 -22.40 18.12 15.23
N GLN A 250 -21.54 18.69 16.07
CA GLN A 250 -20.10 18.69 15.90
C GLN A 250 -19.42 18.39 17.22
N PHE A 251 -18.44 17.50 17.18
CA PHE A 251 -17.63 17.15 18.34
C PHE A 251 -16.18 16.91 17.91
N GLU A 252 -15.26 17.05 18.84
CA GLU A 252 -13.83 16.85 18.63
C GLU A 252 -13.26 15.94 19.71
N ILE A 253 -12.20 15.21 19.35
CA ILE A 253 -11.33 14.51 20.29
C ILE A 253 -9.87 14.71 19.88
N LEU A 254 -8.97 14.76 20.87
CA LEU A 254 -7.53 14.80 20.62
C LEU A 254 -7.04 13.47 20.08
N SER A 255 -6.25 13.49 19.00
CA SER A 255 -5.70 12.27 18.40
C SER A 255 -4.83 11.48 19.38
N SER A 256 -4.15 12.16 20.29
CA SER A 256 -3.32 11.56 21.35
C SER A 256 -4.08 10.78 22.42
N THR A 257 -5.40 10.88 22.47
CA THR A 257 -6.25 10.18 23.46
C THR A 257 -6.89 8.91 22.92
N VAL A 258 -6.71 8.62 21.63
CA VAL A 258 -7.23 7.43 20.96
C VAL A 258 -6.11 6.39 20.83
N GLU A 259 -6.32 5.19 21.35
CA GLU A 259 -5.38 4.08 21.18
C GLU A 259 -5.85 3.16 20.05
N LEU A 260 -5.21 3.28 18.88
CA LEU A 260 -5.50 2.40 17.76
C LEU A 260 -5.03 0.99 18.07
N THR A 261 -5.95 0.03 17.95
CA THR A 261 -5.59 -1.36 18.12
C THR A 261 -5.06 -1.90 16.79
N GLN A 262 -3.90 -2.55 16.80
CA GLN A 262 -3.38 -3.21 15.59
C GLN A 262 -4.27 -4.37 15.15
N ASP A 263 -5.05 -4.94 16.08
CA ASP A 263 -5.97 -6.06 15.89
C ASP A 263 -7.10 -6.09 16.94
N GLY A 264 -7.38 -5.02 17.68
CA GLY A 264 -8.32 -5.04 18.83
C GLY A 264 -7.66 -5.41 20.15
N THR A 265 -6.34 -5.49 20.23
CA THR A 265 -5.60 -5.73 21.48
C THR A 265 -4.49 -4.70 21.67
N GLN A 266 -4.28 -4.34 22.93
CA GLN A 266 -3.18 -3.47 23.35
C GLN A 266 -1.86 -4.04 22.86
N LYS A 267 -1.04 -3.19 22.22
CA LYS A 267 0.38 -3.45 22.07
C LYS A 267 1.00 -3.41 23.46
N LYS A 268 1.07 -4.56 24.13
CA LYS A 268 2.06 -4.73 25.19
C LYS A 268 3.40 -4.72 24.49
N GLU A 269 4.04 -3.56 24.50
CA GLU A 269 5.44 -3.42 24.11
C GLU A 269 6.19 -4.56 24.79
N ALA A 270 6.78 -5.45 23.98
CA ALA A 270 7.57 -6.53 24.52
C ALA A 270 8.60 -5.89 25.44
N GLU A 271 8.52 -6.19 26.74
CA GLU A 271 9.57 -5.84 27.68
C GLU A 271 10.88 -6.26 27.01
N LYS A 272 11.75 -5.28 26.79
CA LYS A 272 13.13 -5.56 26.42
C LYS A 272 13.65 -6.47 27.53
N ILE A 273 13.70 -7.77 27.25
CA ILE A 273 14.48 -8.70 28.04
C ILE A 273 15.89 -8.09 28.00
N PRO A 274 16.43 -7.63 29.14
CA PRO A 274 17.81 -7.21 29.18
C PRO A 274 18.61 -8.42 28.73
N LEU A 275 19.43 -8.26 27.68
CA LEU A 275 20.49 -9.20 27.40
C LEU A 275 21.34 -9.27 28.65
N ASP A 276 21.11 -10.31 29.44
CA ASP A 276 22.01 -10.75 30.49
C ASP A 276 23.34 -11.07 29.79
N SER A 277 24.27 -10.13 29.89
CA SER A 277 25.67 -10.37 29.59
C SER A 277 26.23 -11.25 30.70
N GLY A 278 25.98 -12.55 30.59
CA GLY A 278 26.41 -13.55 31.56
C GLY A 278 26.92 -14.79 30.84
N ASP A 279 28.20 -15.08 31.07
CA ASP A 279 28.91 -16.34 30.80
C ASP A 279 29.45 -16.60 29.38
N GLU A 280 30.52 -15.88 29.04
CA GLU A 280 31.74 -16.55 28.58
C GLU A 280 32.94 -16.04 29.39
N ASP A 281 33.23 -16.71 30.51
CA ASP A 281 34.61 -17.01 30.92
C ASP A 281 34.61 -17.96 32.12
N LYS A 282 34.44 -19.26 31.84
CA LYS A 282 34.89 -20.34 32.73
C LYS A 282 35.48 -21.47 31.91
N LEU A 283 36.80 -21.43 31.71
CA LEU A 283 37.62 -22.64 31.68
C LEU A 283 39.10 -22.35 31.98
N ASN A 284 39.55 -22.95 33.09
CA ASN A 284 40.92 -23.21 33.56
C ASN A 284 41.78 -22.01 33.98
N THR A 285 42.42 -21.99 35.16
CA THR A 285 43.28 -23.08 35.65
C THR A 285 43.43 -23.04 37.19
N MET A 286 43.72 -24.22 37.74
CA MET A 286 44.14 -24.58 39.10
C MET A 286 45.14 -23.66 39.80
N GLU A 287 44.99 -23.56 41.13
CA GLU A 287 45.99 -23.50 42.24
C GLU A 287 45.22 -22.95 43.47
N GLU A 288 45.04 -23.59 44.63
CA GLU A 288 45.51 -24.80 45.30
C GLU A 288 44.35 -25.40 46.13
#